data_AF-A0A314XEV1-F1
#
_entry.id   AF-A0A314XEV1-F1
#
_cell.length_a   1.000
_cell.length_b   1.000
_cell.length_c   1.000
_cell.angle_alpha   90.00
_cell.angle_beta   90.00
_cell.angle_gamma   90.00
#
_symmetry.space_group_name_H-M   'P 1'
#
loop_
_entity.id
_entity.type
_entity.pdbx_description
1 polymer ?
#
loop_
_entity_poly.entity_id
_entity_poly.type
_entity_poly.pdbx_seq_one_letter_code
_entity_poly.pdbx_strand_id
1 'polypeptide(L)'
;MAFSEFRPLDEKVLIEYIKATPSLSSKLNNKFDNLTIKEVGDGNLNFVFIVVGSTGSFVIKQALPYIRCIGESWPMTKERAYFEALALREHGGLSPDHVPEVYHFDRTMSLIGMRYLEPPHIILRKGLIAGIEYPLLADHMSDYIARTLFFTSLLYHNTTDHKRAGM
;
A
#
# COMPACT_ATOMS: atom_id res chain seq x y z
N MET A 1 -2.56 -5.21 -18.72
CA MET A 1 -2.13 -5.88 -17.47
C MET A 1 -0.92 -6.74 -17.81
N ALA A 2 0.08 -6.79 -16.94
CA ALA A 2 1.35 -7.47 -17.21
C ALA A 2 1.23 -9.01 -17.15
N PHE A 3 0.32 -9.55 -16.34
CA PHE A 3 0.03 -10.97 -16.23
C PHE A 3 -1.48 -11.23 -16.29
N SER A 4 -1.88 -12.37 -16.85
CA SER A 4 -3.29 -12.79 -16.98
C SER A 4 -3.83 -13.55 -15.77
N GLU A 5 -2.94 -14.11 -14.96
CA GLU A 5 -3.27 -14.90 -13.77
C GLU A 5 -2.43 -14.47 -12.57
N PHE A 6 -2.91 -14.77 -11.38
CA PHE A 6 -2.19 -14.49 -10.14
C PHE A 6 -0.88 -15.27 -10.09
N ARG A 7 0.21 -14.59 -9.77
CA ARG A 7 1.51 -15.20 -9.49
C ARG A 7 2.17 -14.50 -8.28
N PRO A 8 2.62 -15.23 -7.25
CA PRO A 8 3.46 -14.66 -6.22
C PRO A 8 4.73 -14.08 -6.83
N LEU A 9 5.05 -12.82 -6.51
CA LEU A 9 6.24 -12.15 -7.02
C LEU A 9 7.44 -12.41 -6.12
N ASP A 10 8.58 -12.62 -6.75
CA ASP A 10 9.90 -12.45 -6.15
C ASP A 10 10.57 -11.19 -6.75
N GLU A 11 11.79 -10.89 -6.32
CA GLU A 11 12.52 -9.70 -6.77
C GLU A 11 12.76 -9.71 -8.30
N LYS A 12 12.99 -10.86 -8.92
CA LYS A 12 13.27 -10.97 -10.36
C LYS A 12 12.00 -10.78 -11.18
N VAL A 13 10.93 -11.51 -10.82
CA VAL A 13 9.63 -11.42 -11.51
C VAL A 13 9.02 -10.02 -11.32
N LEU A 14 9.29 -9.36 -10.19
CA LEU A 14 8.83 -8.00 -9.95
C LEU A 14 9.45 -7.00 -10.95
N ILE A 15 10.70 -7.17 -11.38
CA ILE A 15 11.31 -6.31 -12.41
C ILE A 15 10.54 -6.43 -13.74
N GLU A 16 10.21 -7.66 -14.15
CA GLU A 16 9.44 -7.92 -15.36
C GLU A 16 8.05 -7.28 -15.26
N TYR A 17 7.39 -7.44 -14.11
CA TYR A 17 6.09 -6.82 -13.83
C TYR A 17 6.12 -5.30 -13.96
N ILE A 18 7.13 -4.66 -13.35
CA ILE A 18 7.30 -3.20 -13.37
C ILE A 18 7.50 -2.71 -14.80
N LYS A 19 8.36 -3.36 -15.58
CA LYS A 19 8.62 -3.02 -16.98
C LYS A 19 7.36 -3.09 -17.85
N ALA A 20 6.51 -4.07 -17.59
CA ALA A 20 5.24 -4.28 -18.30
C ALA A 20 4.08 -3.42 -17.78
N THR A 21 4.29 -2.57 -16.76
CA THR A 21 3.23 -1.80 -16.09
C THR A 21 3.51 -0.29 -16.19
N PRO A 22 2.90 0.43 -17.15
CA PRO A 22 3.21 1.85 -17.41
C PRO A 22 3.06 2.80 -16.21
N SER A 23 2.08 2.57 -15.33
CA SER A 23 1.85 3.34 -14.11
C SER A 23 3.00 3.23 -13.10
N LEU A 24 3.75 2.13 -13.13
CA LEU A 24 4.92 1.89 -12.29
C LEU A 24 6.22 2.27 -13.00
N SER A 25 6.37 1.87 -14.28
CA SER A 25 7.58 2.17 -15.06
C SER A 25 7.81 3.67 -15.22
N SER A 26 6.74 4.45 -15.38
CA SER A 26 6.80 5.92 -15.45
C SER A 26 7.33 6.56 -14.16
N LYS A 27 7.08 5.98 -12.98
CA LYS A 27 7.66 6.45 -11.71
C LYS A 27 9.18 6.30 -11.65
N LEU A 28 9.75 5.51 -12.55
CA LEU A 28 11.19 5.31 -12.73
C LEU A 28 11.69 5.95 -14.04
N ASN A 29 10.90 6.83 -14.67
CA ASN A 29 11.20 7.41 -15.99
C ASN A 29 11.57 6.37 -17.06
N ASN A 30 11.01 5.16 -16.96
CA ASN A 30 11.36 4.00 -17.77
C ASN A 30 12.87 3.63 -17.78
N LYS A 31 13.60 4.01 -16.72
CA LYS A 31 15.00 3.64 -16.49
C LYS A 31 15.06 2.52 -15.46
N PHE A 32 15.57 1.36 -15.88
CA PHE A 32 15.59 0.15 -15.07
C PHE A 32 17.01 -0.28 -14.66
N ASP A 33 18.02 0.52 -15.02
CA ASP A 33 19.40 0.27 -14.66
C ASP A 33 19.60 0.45 -13.15
N ASN A 34 20.33 -0.48 -12.52
CA ASN A 34 20.63 -0.47 -11.09
C ASN A 34 19.40 -0.45 -10.17
N LEU A 35 18.28 -1.04 -10.60
CA LEU A 35 17.14 -1.22 -9.70
C LEU A 35 17.53 -2.08 -8.51
N THR A 36 17.33 -1.53 -7.33
CA THR A 36 17.42 -2.25 -6.06
C THR A 36 16.01 -2.57 -5.62
N ILE A 37 15.73 -3.86 -5.45
CA ILE A 37 14.48 -4.35 -4.90
C ILE A 37 14.83 -5.09 -3.62
N LYS A 38 14.09 -4.80 -2.55
CA LYS A 38 14.26 -5.48 -1.28
C LYS A 38 12.91 -5.78 -0.67
N GLU A 39 12.68 -7.05 -0.34
CA GLU A 39 11.55 -7.42 0.51
C GLU A 39 11.82 -6.97 1.95
N VAL A 40 10.88 -6.23 2.54
CA VAL A 40 11.01 -5.59 3.86
C VAL A 40 9.79 -5.82 4.75
N GLY A 41 8.84 -6.65 4.35
CA GLY A 41 7.63 -6.89 5.12
C GLY A 41 7.96 -7.54 6.46
N ASP A 42 7.84 -6.75 7.54
CA ASP A 42 7.91 -7.21 8.92
C ASP A 42 6.51 -7.45 9.53
N GLY A 43 5.48 -7.38 8.69
CA GLY A 43 4.08 -7.62 9.05
C GLY A 43 3.61 -9.05 8.82
N ASN A 44 2.42 -9.35 9.33
CA ASN A 44 1.92 -10.72 9.42
C ASN A 44 1.35 -11.31 8.12
N LEU A 45 0.89 -10.50 7.16
CA LEU A 45 -0.02 -10.96 6.10
C LEU A 45 0.54 -10.97 4.68
N ASN A 46 1.36 -9.99 4.31
CA ASN A 46 1.64 -9.66 2.91
C ASN A 46 3.14 -9.53 2.65
N PHE A 47 3.55 -9.66 1.40
CA PHE A 47 4.89 -9.25 0.96
C PHE A 47 4.92 -7.75 0.69
N VAL A 48 6.01 -7.10 1.08
CA VAL A 48 6.23 -5.67 0.83
C VAL A 48 7.64 -5.50 0.28
N PHE A 49 7.74 -4.97 -0.93
CA PHE A 49 8.99 -4.68 -1.60
C PHE A 49 9.20 -3.18 -1.68
N ILE A 50 10.38 -2.70 -1.29
CA ILE A 50 10.86 -1.37 -1.65
C ILE A 50 11.56 -1.49 -2.99
N VAL A 51 11.17 -0.66 -3.94
CA VAL A 51 11.80 -0.52 -5.25
C VAL A 51 12.50 0.84 -5.29
N VAL A 52 13.81 0.83 -5.53
CA VAL A 52 14.62 2.03 -5.68
C VAL A 52 15.29 1.99 -7.05
N GLY A 53 15.05 3.01 -7.86
CA GLY A 53 15.78 3.26 -9.10
C GLY A 53 16.49 4.60 -9.08
N SER A 54 17.24 4.89 -10.15
CA SER A 54 18.04 6.10 -10.27
C SER A 54 17.23 7.41 -10.32
N THR A 55 15.94 7.34 -10.65
CA THR A 55 15.08 8.52 -10.80
C THR A 55 13.83 8.51 -9.93
N GLY A 56 13.67 7.53 -9.05
CA GLY A 56 12.46 7.40 -8.25
C GLY A 56 12.43 6.12 -7.41
N SER A 57 11.47 6.09 -6.50
CA SER A 57 11.26 5.01 -5.56
C SER A 57 9.76 4.78 -5.35
N PHE A 58 9.36 3.55 -5.05
CA PHE A 58 8.00 3.21 -4.63
C PHE A 58 7.97 1.90 -3.87
N VAL A 59 6.82 1.61 -3.26
CA VAL A 59 6.55 0.35 -2.57
C VAL A 59 5.60 -0.49 -3.40
N ILE A 60 5.85 -1.80 -3.42
CA ILE A 60 4.94 -2.82 -3.95
C ILE A 60 4.49 -3.69 -2.80
N LYS A 61 3.18 -3.81 -2.63
CA LYS A 61 2.56 -4.70 -1.64
C LYS A 61 1.72 -5.74 -2.35
N GLN A 62 1.96 -7.02 -2.05
CA GLN A 62 1.22 -8.13 -2.65
C GLN A 62 0.59 -9.02 -1.59
N ALA A 63 -0.71 -9.30 -1.75
CA ALA A 63 -1.43 -10.26 -0.92
C ALA A 63 -1.37 -11.67 -1.53
N LEU A 64 -1.03 -12.64 -0.68
CA LEU A 64 -1.04 -14.08 -0.99
C LEU A 64 -2.37 -14.73 -0.60
N PRO A 65 -2.71 -15.93 -1.11
CA PRO A 65 -3.91 -16.66 -0.70
C PRO A 65 -3.86 -17.26 0.72
N TYR A 66 -2.93 -16.82 1.57
CA TYR A 66 -2.75 -17.26 2.96
C TYR A 66 -2.15 -16.13 3.84
N ILE A 67 -2.10 -16.37 5.16
CA ILE A 67 -1.46 -15.47 6.13
C ILE A 67 0.06 -15.73 6.16
N ARG A 68 0.87 -14.76 5.74
CA ARG A 68 2.33 -14.91 5.60
C ARG A 68 3.05 -15.45 6.84
N CYS A 69 2.73 -14.98 8.05
CA CYS A 69 3.45 -15.40 9.27
C CYS A 69 3.13 -16.83 9.72
N ILE A 70 2.08 -17.46 9.16
CA ILE A 70 1.67 -18.83 9.48
C ILE A 70 1.98 -19.76 8.31
N GLY A 71 1.82 -19.28 7.08
CA GLY A 71 1.99 -20.03 5.85
C GLY A 71 0.66 -20.57 5.30
N GLU A 72 0.78 -21.50 4.35
CA GLU A 72 -0.35 -22.01 3.56
C GLU A 72 -1.42 -22.75 4.38
N SER A 73 -1.10 -23.17 5.61
CA SER A 73 -2.04 -23.82 6.53
C SER A 73 -3.16 -22.90 7.03
N TRP A 74 -3.03 -21.58 6.84
CA TRP A 74 -4.09 -20.62 7.16
C TRP A 74 -4.50 -19.81 5.93
N PRO A 75 -5.46 -20.31 5.13
CA PRO A 75 -5.96 -19.63 3.95
C PRO A 75 -6.57 -18.27 4.27
N MET A 76 -6.33 -17.30 3.39
CA MET A 76 -6.91 -15.96 3.49
C MET A 76 -7.06 -15.38 2.09
N THR A 77 -8.26 -14.89 1.76
CA THR A 77 -8.53 -14.35 0.43
C THR A 77 -7.59 -13.20 0.07
N LYS A 78 -7.01 -13.26 -1.13
CA LYS A 78 -6.17 -12.20 -1.70
C LYS A 78 -6.96 -10.93 -2.05
N GLU A 79 -8.31 -11.02 -2.11
CA GLU A 79 -9.20 -9.87 -2.34
C GLU A 79 -9.06 -8.79 -1.27
N ARG A 80 -8.44 -9.07 -0.11
CA ARG A 80 -8.07 -8.04 0.87
C ARG A 80 -7.24 -6.89 0.28
N ALA A 81 -6.45 -7.15 -0.77
CA ALA A 81 -5.70 -6.11 -1.47
C ALA A 81 -6.63 -5.13 -2.22
N TYR A 82 -7.80 -5.58 -2.69
CA TYR A 82 -8.81 -4.71 -3.30
C TYR A 82 -9.37 -3.72 -2.29
N PHE A 83 -9.81 -4.21 -1.13
CA PHE A 83 -10.32 -3.35 -0.07
C PHE A 83 -9.25 -2.42 0.49
N GLU A 84 -7.99 -2.88 0.61
CA GLU A 84 -6.88 -2.01 0.99
C GLU A 84 -6.65 -0.88 -0.02
N ALA A 85 -6.66 -1.18 -1.33
CA ALA A 85 -6.51 -0.17 -2.36
C ALA A 85 -7.66 0.85 -2.38
N LEU A 86 -8.90 0.39 -2.15
CA LEU A 86 -10.06 1.27 -2.01
C LEU A 86 -9.92 2.19 -0.78
N ALA A 87 -9.64 1.63 0.39
CA ALA A 87 -9.50 2.39 1.62
C ALA A 87 -8.35 3.40 1.53
N LEU A 88 -7.21 3.03 0.96
CA LEU A 88 -6.08 3.96 0.75
C LEU A 88 -6.46 5.13 -0.16
N ARG A 89 -7.21 4.88 -1.24
CA ARG A 89 -7.66 5.95 -2.14
C ARG A 89 -8.71 6.85 -1.50
N GLU A 90 -9.69 6.26 -0.83
CA GLU A 90 -10.76 6.99 -0.15
C GLU A 90 -10.18 7.85 0.98
N HIS A 91 -9.42 7.24 1.89
CA HIS A 91 -8.80 7.96 2.99
C HIS A 91 -7.76 8.96 2.50
N GLY A 92 -7.02 8.66 1.43
CA GLY A 92 -6.09 9.60 0.82
C GLY A 92 -6.77 10.80 0.15
N GLY A 93 -7.99 10.64 -0.37
CA GLY A 93 -8.81 11.77 -0.84
C GLY A 93 -9.27 12.68 0.30
N LEU A 94 -9.52 12.10 1.48
CA LEU A 94 -9.97 12.83 2.67
C LEU A 94 -8.83 13.44 3.49
N SER A 95 -7.68 12.77 3.55
CA SER A 95 -6.51 13.14 4.36
C SER A 95 -5.20 12.83 3.60
N PRO A 96 -4.91 13.58 2.51
CA PRO A 96 -3.80 13.30 1.60
C PRO A 96 -2.42 13.40 2.27
N ASP A 97 -2.28 14.22 3.32
CA ASP A 97 -1.03 14.41 4.05
C ASP A 97 -0.70 13.23 4.99
N HIS A 98 -1.66 12.33 5.24
CA HIS A 98 -1.55 11.25 6.23
C HIS A 98 -1.71 9.85 5.62
N VAL A 99 -1.84 9.74 4.29
CA VAL A 99 -1.98 8.46 3.58
C VAL A 99 -1.05 8.42 2.37
N PRO A 100 -0.28 7.34 2.14
CA PRO A 100 0.57 7.25 0.95
C PRO A 100 -0.27 7.17 -0.33
N GLU A 101 0.12 7.95 -1.33
CA GLU A 101 -0.51 7.96 -2.65
C GLU A 101 -0.43 6.56 -3.31
N VAL A 102 -1.55 6.09 -3.85
CA VAL A 102 -1.63 4.83 -4.61
C VAL A 102 -1.39 5.11 -6.09
N TYR A 103 -0.29 4.62 -6.63
CA TYR A 103 0.08 4.78 -8.05
C TYR A 103 -0.58 3.73 -8.94
N HIS A 104 -0.75 2.51 -8.43
CA HIS A 104 -1.18 1.37 -9.21
C HIS A 104 -1.94 0.36 -8.35
N PHE A 105 -2.97 -0.26 -8.92
CA PHE A 105 -3.62 -1.41 -8.32
C PHE A 105 -3.95 -2.43 -9.41
N ASP A 106 -3.57 -3.68 -9.17
CA ASP A 106 -3.84 -4.82 -10.04
C ASP A 106 -4.57 -5.88 -9.24
N ARG A 107 -5.86 -6.05 -9.55
CA ARG A 107 -6.73 -6.99 -8.84
C ARG A 107 -6.34 -8.45 -9.09
N THR A 108 -5.97 -8.79 -10.32
CA THR A 108 -5.54 -10.13 -10.71
C THR A 108 -4.31 -10.54 -9.89
N MET A 109 -3.32 -9.65 -9.82
CA MET A 109 -2.10 -9.87 -9.04
C MET A 109 -2.25 -9.61 -7.53
N SER A 110 -3.40 -9.05 -7.11
CA SER A 110 -3.67 -8.62 -5.73
C SER A 110 -2.53 -7.76 -5.18
N LEU A 111 -2.15 -6.78 -6.00
CA LEU A 111 -0.93 -6.00 -5.87
C LEU A 111 -1.24 -4.50 -5.88
N ILE A 112 -0.63 -3.78 -4.95
CA ILE A 112 -0.71 -2.32 -4.85
C ILE A 112 0.69 -1.73 -5.04
N GLY A 113 0.82 -0.77 -5.93
CA GLY A 113 1.98 0.12 -6.01
C GLY A 113 1.66 1.46 -5.39
N MET A 114 2.46 1.91 -4.43
CA MET A 114 2.19 3.12 -3.65
C MET A 114 3.47 3.89 -3.32
N ARG A 115 3.33 5.15 -2.88
CA ARG A 115 4.43 6.01 -2.44
C ARG A 115 5.33 5.30 -1.42
N TYR A 116 6.65 5.35 -1.65
CA TYR A 116 7.61 4.95 -0.62
C TYR A 116 7.71 6.07 0.43
N LEU A 117 7.45 5.73 1.68
CA LEU A 117 7.74 6.60 2.82
C LEU A 117 9.23 6.49 3.12
N GLU A 118 10.01 7.34 2.47
CA GLU A 118 11.48 7.31 2.49
C GLU A 118 12.05 7.53 3.90
N PRO A 119 13.29 7.08 4.17
CA PRO A 119 13.99 7.40 5.42
C PRO A 119 13.96 8.93 5.67
N PRO A 120 13.69 9.37 6.91
CA PRO A 120 13.78 8.61 8.15
C PRO A 120 12.45 7.97 8.64
N HIS A 121 11.45 7.78 7.78
CA HIS A 121 10.19 7.16 8.22
C HIS A 121 10.41 5.78 8.85
N ILE A 122 9.81 5.58 10.03
CA ILE A 122 9.79 4.30 10.73
C ILE A 122 8.37 4.01 11.21
N ILE A 123 8.08 2.73 11.47
CA ILE A 123 6.84 2.34 12.13
C ILE A 123 6.80 2.98 13.53
N LEU A 124 5.73 3.72 13.81
CA LEU A 124 5.53 4.45 15.07
C LEU A 124 5.84 3.60 16.32
N ARG A 125 5.41 2.34 16.33
CA ARG A 125 5.71 1.39 17.42
C ARG A 125 7.20 1.30 17.74
N LYS A 126 8.08 1.26 16.73
CA LYS A 126 9.54 1.19 16.91
C LYS A 126 10.07 2.49 17.53
N GLY A 127 9.55 3.64 17.08
CA GLY A 127 9.91 4.94 17.65
C GLY A 127 9.50 5.08 19.11
N LEU A 128 8.28 4.66 19.46
CA LEU A 128 7.80 4.66 20.84
C LEU A 128 8.65 3.75 21.75
N ILE A 129 9.02 2.56 21.29
CA ILE A 129 9.92 1.66 22.04
C ILE A 129 11.29 2.32 22.27
N ALA A 130 11.79 3.08 21.29
CA ALA A 130 13.04 3.81 21.38
C ALA A 130 12.94 5.12 22.20
N GLY A 131 11.77 5.46 22.74
CA GLY A 131 11.58 6.70 23.50
C GLY A 131 11.61 7.97 22.64
N ILE A 132 11.31 7.86 21.35
CA ILE A 132 11.26 9.02 20.44
C ILE A 132 9.93 9.76 20.66
N GLU A 133 10.02 11.06 20.92
CA GLU A 133 8.87 11.95 20.97
C GLU A 133 8.48 12.42 19.57
N TYR A 134 7.17 12.46 19.30
CA TYR A 134 6.60 12.93 18.03
C TYR A 134 5.66 14.10 18.31
N PRO A 135 6.14 15.36 18.31
CA PRO A 135 5.37 16.52 18.74
C PRO A 135 4.05 16.73 17.99
N LEU A 136 4.00 16.31 16.72
CA LEU A 136 2.83 16.47 15.84
C LEU A 136 1.91 15.24 15.81
N LEU A 137 2.23 14.17 16.54
CA LEU A 137 1.50 12.91 16.42
C LEU A 137 0.02 13.05 16.80
N ALA A 138 -0.27 13.77 17.89
CA ALA A 138 -1.64 13.97 18.35
C ALA A 138 -2.45 14.77 17.32
N ASP A 139 -1.87 15.85 16.79
CA ASP A 139 -2.51 16.72 15.80
C ASP A 139 -2.82 15.94 14.52
N HIS A 140 -1.79 15.36 13.89
CA HIS A 140 -1.93 14.59 12.65
C HIS A 140 -2.90 13.41 12.77
N MET A 141 -2.82 12.64 13.85
CA MET A 141 -3.71 11.49 14.02
C MET A 141 -5.15 11.93 14.30
N SER A 142 -5.36 13.04 15.04
CA SER A 142 -6.69 13.56 15.29
C SER A 142 -7.36 14.05 14.00
N ASP A 143 -6.62 14.74 13.13
CA ASP A 143 -7.14 15.19 11.82
C ASP A 143 -7.45 13.99 10.91
N TYR A 144 -6.54 13.02 10.80
CA TYR A 144 -6.76 11.80 10.03
C TYR A 144 -8.02 11.04 10.50
N ILE A 145 -8.16 10.82 11.81
CA ILE A 145 -9.29 10.09 12.38
C ILE A 145 -10.60 10.86 12.17
N ALA A 146 -10.61 12.16 12.47
CA ALA A 146 -11.80 12.99 12.34
C ALA A 146 -12.30 13.01 10.89
N ARG A 147 -11.42 13.26 9.92
CA ARG A 147 -11.79 13.32 8.51
C ARG A 147 -12.29 11.98 7.98
N THR A 148 -11.51 10.93 8.18
CA THR A 148 -11.83 9.61 7.60
C THR A 148 -13.09 9.02 8.19
N LEU A 149 -13.33 9.17 9.50
CA LEU A 149 -14.55 8.66 10.13
C LEU A 149 -15.77 9.55 9.84
N PHE A 150 -15.64 10.88 9.90
CA PHE A 150 -16.78 11.77 9.72
C PHE A 150 -17.33 11.69 8.29
N PHE A 151 -16.47 11.87 7.28
CA PHE A 151 -16.91 11.94 5.88
C PHE A 151 -17.35 10.59 5.31
N THR A 152 -17.04 9.47 5.97
CA THR A 152 -17.56 8.15 5.56
C THR A 152 -18.78 7.68 6.39
N SER A 153 -19.22 8.49 7.37
CA SER A 153 -20.37 8.19 8.21
C SER A 153 -21.71 8.67 7.62
N LEU A 154 -22.81 8.21 8.22
CA LEU A 154 -24.16 8.71 7.94
C LEU A 154 -24.40 10.16 8.40
N LEU A 155 -23.46 10.78 9.11
CA LEU A 155 -23.53 12.21 9.41
C LEU A 155 -23.26 13.06 8.17
N TYR A 156 -22.56 12.50 7.17
CA TYR A 156 -22.24 13.18 5.92
C TYR A 156 -22.93 12.52 4.72
N HIS A 157 -22.85 11.20 4.58
CA HIS A 157 -23.49 10.48 3.49
C HIS A 157 -25.00 10.34 3.67
N ASN A 158 -25.76 10.48 2.59
CA ASN A 158 -27.11 9.90 2.56
C ASN A 158 -27.03 8.36 2.57
N THR A 159 -28.14 7.71 2.87
CA THR A 159 -28.18 6.25 3.04
C THR A 159 -27.86 5.47 1.76
N THR A 160 -28.14 6.04 0.58
CA THR A 160 -27.83 5.38 -0.71
C THR A 160 -26.33 5.38 -0.97
N ASP A 161 -25.67 6.52 -0.77
CA ASP A 161 -24.22 6.64 -0.94
C ASP A 161 -23.47 5.83 0.12
N HIS A 162 -23.93 5.86 1.36
CA HIS A 162 -23.35 5.05 2.43
C HIS A 162 -23.46 3.55 2.15
N LYS A 163 -24.59 3.07 1.61
CA LYS A 163 -24.74 1.67 1.22
C LYS A 163 -23.79 1.28 0.07
N ARG A 164 -23.57 2.18 -0.90
CA ARG A 164 -22.63 1.95 -2.01
C ARG A 164 -21.18 1.92 -1.55
N ALA A 165 -20.80 2.74 -0.57
CA ALA A 165 -19.43 2.78 -0.04
C ALA A 165 -19.05 1.53 0.80
N GLY A 166 -20.03 0.84 1.38
CA GLY A 166 -19.82 -0.39 2.15
C GLY A 166 -19.89 -1.71 1.36
N MET A 167 -20.14 -1.65 0.04
CA MET A 167 -20.16 -2.81 -0.87
C MET A 167 -18.91 -2.82 -1.75
#